data_AF-A0AAE3QW13-F1
#
_entry.id   AF-A0AAE3QW13-F1
#
_cell.length_a   1.000
_cell.length_b   1.000
_cell.length_c   1.000
_cell.angle_alpha   90.00
_cell.angle_beta   90.00
_cell.angle_gamma   90.00
#
_symmetry.space_group_name_H-M   'P 1'
#
loop_
_entity.id
_entity.type
_entity.pdbx_description
1 polymer ?
#
loop_
_entity_poly.entity_id
_entity_poly.type
_entity_poly.pdbx_seq_one_letter_code
_entity_poly.pdbx_strand_id
1 'polypeptide(L)'
;MTNNRDLSERTFLSIAWRLRLFSLIWIIGILIIIFRIDVILLESHNSLLDLIKGSLPIAIILLAIVLITTQKWYFTLLLLFYPIAFFCWFLPKTILKNGKIYLLGHYLNLIFKCFRNFKKTLIHFSLFVFSILILVIIGETWTRWVIIGVMSYFYFRYSFTYTLKAFKPAQLFGSDLESFLEKNSGIKSGLINALVNVKQEESLPEIERKEKQLTRLVLTNYLFLLISQNLNGFRGKRAFIISVVFEIAYFVFVSICFFWLVNYQLYKIESSNFIIDGLSNPFEFLYYTFKTTLSFGDIEAIKPYSKLAKSVEMISYMVLGIVVLVFFASMIFSLRQEKIFENVKLVTEICSYQNAKIDEVIKKEFGIDIEKALKEFATINESVENLKNIFRNVF
;
A
#
# COMPACT_ATOMS: atom_id res chain seq x y z
N MET A 1 -5.17 34.97 24.20
CA MET A 1 -4.55 34.08 23.19
C MET A 1 -4.63 32.57 23.54
N THR A 2 -5.39 32.14 24.54
CA THR A 2 -5.47 30.73 24.97
C THR A 2 -6.62 29.92 24.33
N ASN A 3 -7.47 30.51 23.49
CA ASN A 3 -8.70 29.85 22.98
C ASN A 3 -8.56 29.18 21.60
N ASN A 4 -7.44 29.36 20.88
CA ASN A 4 -7.26 28.80 19.53
C ASN A 4 -6.68 27.38 19.50
N ARG A 5 -5.98 26.93 20.56
CA ARG A 5 -5.46 25.55 20.61
C ARG A 5 -6.59 24.51 20.77
N ASP A 6 -7.60 24.83 21.57
CA ASP A 6 -8.71 23.93 21.89
C ASP A 6 -9.63 23.65 20.68
N LEU A 7 -9.79 24.63 19.79
CA LEU A 7 -10.53 24.47 18.52
C LEU A 7 -9.79 23.56 17.52
N SER A 8 -8.46 23.61 17.50
CA SER A 8 -7.64 22.76 16.60
C SER A 8 -7.66 21.29 17.02
N GLU A 9 -7.64 21.00 18.33
CA GLU A 9 -7.71 19.63 18.82
C GLU A 9 -9.11 19.01 18.63
N ARG A 10 -10.18 19.78 18.91
CA ARG A 10 -11.56 19.30 18.69
C ARG A 10 -11.86 19.00 17.22
N THR A 11 -11.35 19.81 16.30
CA THR A 11 -11.53 19.57 14.87
C THR A 11 -10.76 18.32 14.41
N PHE A 12 -9.53 18.12 14.87
CA PHE A 12 -8.75 16.92 14.53
C PHE A 12 -9.40 15.63 15.05
N LEU A 13 -9.85 15.62 16.31
CA LEU A 13 -10.53 14.47 16.92
C LEU A 13 -11.83 14.14 16.18
N SER A 14 -12.57 15.16 15.75
CA SER A 14 -13.80 14.98 14.95
C SER A 14 -13.52 14.37 13.57
N ILE A 15 -12.41 14.75 12.92
CA ILE A 15 -12.02 14.21 11.60
C ILE A 15 -11.56 12.76 11.74
N ALA A 16 -10.72 12.46 12.73
CA ALA A 16 -10.23 11.10 12.97
C ALA A 16 -11.38 10.11 13.26
N TRP A 17 -12.37 10.53 14.05
CA TRP A 17 -13.54 9.70 14.32
C TRP A 17 -14.38 9.45 13.06
N ARG A 18 -14.62 10.49 12.24
CA ARG A 18 -15.31 10.36 10.95
C ARG A 18 -14.59 9.42 9.99
N LEU A 19 -13.26 9.48 9.92
CA LEU A 19 -12.46 8.59 9.07
C LEU A 19 -12.58 7.13 9.50
N ARG A 20 -12.55 6.84 10.81
CA ARG A 20 -12.79 5.47 11.31
C ARG A 20 -14.18 4.98 10.96
N LEU A 21 -15.19 5.86 11.07
CA LEU A 21 -16.57 5.55 10.72
C LEU A 21 -16.71 5.25 9.21
N PHE A 22 -16.07 6.05 8.36
CA PHE A 22 -16.04 5.80 6.91
C PHE A 22 -15.33 4.48 6.57
N SER A 23 -14.23 4.16 7.26
CA SER A 23 -13.55 2.88 7.13
C SER A 23 -14.46 1.71 7.51
N LEU A 24 -15.18 1.82 8.63
CA LEU A 24 -16.11 0.79 9.09
C LEU A 24 -17.24 0.60 8.09
N ILE A 25 -17.84 1.68 7.58
CA ILE A 25 -18.92 1.59 6.59
C ILE A 25 -18.45 0.94 5.30
N TRP A 26 -17.26 1.27 4.81
CA TRP A 26 -16.72 0.62 3.62
C TRP A 26 -16.44 -0.86 3.84
N ILE A 27 -15.84 -1.22 5.00
CA ILE A 27 -15.58 -2.62 5.35
C ILE A 27 -16.91 -3.39 5.45
N ILE A 28 -17.86 -2.89 6.23
CA ILE A 28 -19.19 -3.49 6.44
C ILE A 28 -19.96 -3.57 5.11
N GLY A 29 -19.93 -2.50 4.32
CA GLY A 29 -20.56 -2.44 3.01
C GLY A 29 -19.99 -3.45 2.03
N ILE A 30 -18.66 -3.59 1.95
CA ILE A 30 -18.01 -4.63 1.14
C ILE A 30 -18.40 -6.03 1.64
N LEU A 31 -18.32 -6.28 2.95
CA LEU A 31 -18.62 -7.58 3.54
C LEU A 31 -20.09 -8.01 3.32
N ILE A 32 -21.03 -7.08 3.39
CA ILE A 32 -22.46 -7.39 3.27
C ILE A 32 -22.92 -7.33 1.81
N ILE A 33 -22.52 -6.33 1.03
CA ILE A 33 -22.98 -6.20 -0.36
C ILE A 33 -22.27 -7.22 -1.27
N ILE A 34 -20.95 -7.35 -1.15
CA ILE A 34 -20.16 -8.20 -2.05
C ILE A 34 -20.09 -9.64 -1.53
N PHE A 35 -19.70 -9.82 -0.27
CA PHE A 35 -19.49 -11.15 0.29
C PHE A 35 -20.74 -11.81 0.87
N ARG A 36 -21.87 -11.08 0.95
CA ARG A 36 -23.13 -11.54 1.54
C ARG A 36 -22.94 -12.26 2.88
N ILE A 37 -22.03 -11.75 3.73
CA ILE A 37 -21.75 -12.34 5.05
C ILE A 37 -22.99 -12.35 5.94
N ASP A 38 -23.92 -11.42 5.71
CA ASP A 38 -25.26 -11.42 6.31
C ASP A 38 -25.99 -12.74 6.04
N VAL A 39 -26.00 -13.22 4.80
CA VAL A 39 -26.65 -14.49 4.44
C VAL A 39 -25.98 -15.63 5.17
N ILE A 40 -24.64 -15.67 5.14
CA ILE A 40 -23.89 -16.79 5.68
C ILE A 40 -24.01 -16.88 7.22
N LEU A 41 -24.00 -15.75 7.92
CA LEU A 41 -24.19 -15.73 9.37
C LEU A 41 -25.63 -16.10 9.75
N LEU A 42 -26.62 -15.56 9.03
CA LEU A 42 -28.03 -15.71 9.37
C LEU A 42 -28.63 -17.02 8.84
N GLU A 43 -27.97 -17.75 7.94
CA GLU A 43 -28.41 -19.07 7.47
C GLU A 43 -28.33 -20.13 8.59
N SER A 44 -27.53 -19.89 9.62
CA SER A 44 -27.43 -20.76 10.79
C SER A 44 -28.55 -20.59 11.83
N HIS A 45 -29.39 -19.56 11.72
CA HIS A 45 -30.38 -19.19 12.74
C HIS A 45 -31.78 -19.00 12.13
N ASN A 46 -32.80 -19.48 12.86
CA ASN A 46 -34.27 -19.42 12.65
C ASN A 46 -34.85 -18.63 11.45
N SER A 47 -35.91 -19.19 10.85
CA SER A 47 -36.68 -18.63 9.71
C SER A 47 -37.21 -17.19 9.88
N LEU A 48 -37.37 -16.70 11.11
CA LEU A 48 -37.74 -15.29 11.37
C LEU A 48 -36.67 -14.29 10.91
N LEU A 49 -35.42 -14.71 10.72
CA LEU A 49 -34.31 -13.85 10.30
C LEU A 49 -34.22 -13.64 8.77
N ASP A 50 -35.05 -14.31 7.98
CA ASP A 50 -35.05 -14.15 6.51
C ASP A 50 -35.45 -12.73 6.09
N LEU A 51 -36.32 -12.08 6.88
CA LEU A 51 -36.69 -10.68 6.67
C LEU A 51 -35.49 -9.74 6.96
N ILE A 52 -34.64 -10.09 7.91
CA ILE A 52 -33.42 -9.34 8.23
C ILE A 52 -32.39 -9.50 7.11
N LYS A 53 -32.20 -10.72 6.56
CA LYS A 53 -31.28 -10.99 5.43
C LYS A 53 -31.53 -10.07 4.23
N GLY A 54 -32.79 -9.83 3.88
CA GLY A 54 -33.15 -8.92 2.78
C GLY A 54 -32.96 -7.44 3.11
N SER A 55 -33.21 -7.05 4.36
CA SER A 55 -33.21 -5.65 4.79
C SER A 55 -31.82 -5.08 5.10
N LEU A 56 -30.83 -5.91 5.42
CA LEU A 56 -29.52 -5.48 5.91
C LEU A 56 -28.71 -4.68 4.87
N PRO A 57 -28.62 -5.09 3.58
CA PRO A 57 -28.00 -4.28 2.54
C PRO A 57 -28.71 -2.93 2.35
N ILE A 58 -30.04 -2.92 2.42
CA ILE A 58 -30.87 -1.71 2.28
C ILE A 58 -30.60 -0.76 3.46
N ALA A 59 -30.48 -1.27 4.68
CA ALA A 59 -30.16 -0.49 5.87
C ALA A 59 -28.78 0.18 5.76
N ILE A 60 -27.77 -0.51 5.21
CA ILE A 60 -26.44 0.07 4.98
C ILE A 60 -26.48 1.16 3.92
N ILE A 61 -27.22 0.95 2.84
CA ILE A 61 -27.40 1.96 1.79
C ILE A 61 -28.11 3.20 2.36
N LEU A 62 -29.17 3.01 3.15
CA LEU A 62 -29.87 4.10 3.84
C LEU A 62 -28.94 4.84 4.81
N LEU A 63 -28.15 4.12 5.61
CA LEU A 63 -27.14 4.71 6.50
C LEU A 63 -26.13 5.55 5.70
N ALA A 64 -25.65 5.03 4.57
CA ALA A 64 -24.74 5.75 3.69
C ALA A 64 -25.39 7.02 3.12
N ILE A 65 -26.66 6.97 2.69
CA ILE A 65 -27.42 8.14 2.20
C ILE A 65 -27.62 9.18 3.30
N VAL A 66 -27.99 8.76 4.52
CA VAL A 66 -28.13 9.66 5.68
C VAL A 66 -26.79 10.35 5.98
N LEU A 67 -25.67 9.62 5.89
CA LEU A 67 -24.35 10.23 6.08
C LEU A 67 -23.96 11.16 4.92
N ILE A 68 -24.31 10.83 3.69
CA ILE A 68 -24.05 11.69 2.53
C ILE A 68 -24.83 13.02 2.63
N THR A 69 -26.06 12.98 3.16
CA THR A 69 -26.94 14.14 3.26
C THR A 69 -26.69 15.01 4.49
N THR A 70 -26.28 14.42 5.61
CA THR A 70 -25.99 15.15 6.85
C THR A 70 -24.62 15.82 6.87
N GLN A 71 -23.71 15.40 5.99
CA GLN A 71 -22.33 15.87 5.98
C GLN A 71 -22.10 16.94 4.90
N LYS A 72 -21.09 17.81 5.13
CA LYS A 72 -20.65 18.78 4.12
C LYS A 72 -20.11 18.05 2.89
N TRP A 73 -20.31 18.63 1.70
CA TRP A 73 -19.98 18.02 0.41
C TRP A 73 -18.56 17.43 0.31
N TYR A 74 -17.56 18.04 0.95
CA TYR A 74 -16.19 17.53 0.91
C TYR A 74 -16.01 16.21 1.69
N PHE A 75 -16.80 15.98 2.75
CA PHE A 75 -16.81 14.70 3.45
C PHE A 75 -17.52 13.61 2.66
N THR A 76 -18.55 13.98 1.89
CA THR A 76 -19.21 13.08 0.94
C THR A 76 -18.25 12.60 -0.14
N LEU A 77 -17.45 13.53 -0.69
CA LEU A 77 -16.44 13.21 -1.67
C LEU A 77 -15.35 12.31 -1.06
N LEU A 78 -14.93 12.60 0.17
CA LEU A 78 -13.99 11.75 0.91
C LEU A 78 -14.54 10.36 1.22
N LEU A 79 -15.84 10.21 1.52
CA LEU A 79 -16.49 8.91 1.74
C LEU A 79 -16.52 8.12 0.43
N LEU A 80 -16.93 8.73 -0.68
CA LEU A 80 -17.02 8.07 -1.98
C LEU A 80 -15.64 7.60 -2.48
N PHE A 81 -14.63 8.43 -2.32
CA PHE A 81 -13.25 8.13 -2.71
C PHE A 81 -12.40 7.60 -1.54
N TYR A 82 -13.02 7.12 -0.46
CA TYR A 82 -12.30 6.70 0.75
C TYR A 82 -11.23 5.64 0.47
N PRO A 83 -11.47 4.57 -0.32
CA PRO A 83 -10.43 3.59 -0.60
C PRO A 83 -9.22 4.22 -1.29
N ILE A 84 -9.46 5.13 -2.25
CA ILE A 84 -8.40 5.83 -2.99
C ILE A 84 -7.67 6.80 -2.05
N ALA A 85 -8.39 7.57 -1.24
CA ALA A 85 -7.80 8.48 -0.24
C ALA A 85 -7.00 7.70 0.83
N PHE A 86 -7.48 6.54 1.25
CA PHE A 86 -6.78 5.65 2.17
C PHE A 86 -5.45 5.19 1.60
N PHE A 87 -5.45 4.66 0.38
CA PHE A 87 -4.23 4.23 -0.27
C PHE A 87 -3.30 5.40 -0.58
N CYS A 88 -3.78 6.49 -1.20
CA CYS A 88 -2.96 7.60 -1.70
C CYS A 88 -2.50 8.58 -0.62
N TRP A 89 -3.23 8.73 0.48
CA TRP A 89 -2.98 9.77 1.48
C TRP A 89 -2.75 9.21 2.88
N PHE A 90 -3.70 8.45 3.43
CA PHE A 90 -3.62 8.02 4.83
C PHE A 90 -2.49 7.01 5.07
N LEU A 91 -2.26 6.09 4.13
CA LEU A 91 -1.19 5.10 4.23
C LEU A 91 0.22 5.73 4.19
N PRO A 92 0.59 6.56 3.20
CA PRO A 92 1.88 7.25 3.22
C PRO A 92 2.05 8.17 4.44
N LYS A 93 0.99 8.85 4.88
CA LYS A 93 1.00 9.65 6.12
C LYS A 93 1.38 8.82 7.34
N THR A 94 0.71 7.68 7.52
CA THR A 94 0.97 6.79 8.67
C THR A 94 2.38 6.22 8.64
N ILE A 95 2.89 5.92 7.44
CA ILE A 95 4.27 5.45 7.25
C ILE A 95 5.29 6.53 7.63
N LEU A 96 5.06 7.77 7.19
CA LEU A 96 5.90 8.94 7.48
C LEU A 96 5.94 9.25 8.98
N LYS A 97 4.78 9.29 9.65
CA LYS A 97 4.67 9.57 11.08
C LYS A 97 5.47 8.59 11.94
N ASN A 98 5.55 7.33 11.50
CA ASN A 98 6.32 6.30 12.19
C ASN A 98 7.83 6.36 11.91
N GLY A 99 8.32 7.36 11.16
CA GLY A 99 9.74 7.56 10.86
C GLY A 99 10.34 6.51 9.91
N LYS A 100 9.50 5.70 9.25
CA LYS A 100 9.95 4.58 8.42
C LYS A 100 10.10 5.00 6.97
N ILE A 101 11.11 5.82 6.67
CA ILE A 101 11.39 6.33 5.31
C ILE A 101 11.50 5.20 4.28
N TYR A 102 12.04 4.04 4.65
CA TYR A 102 12.15 2.89 3.75
C TYR A 102 10.78 2.41 3.24
N LEU A 103 9.75 2.35 4.10
CA LEU A 103 8.40 1.96 3.70
C LEU A 103 7.82 3.00 2.73
N LEU A 104 8.12 4.28 2.95
CA LEU A 104 7.69 5.35 2.05
C LEU A 104 8.37 5.21 0.69
N GLY A 105 9.68 4.92 0.66
CA GLY A 105 10.42 4.66 -0.57
C GLY A 105 9.83 3.49 -1.36
N HIS A 106 9.52 2.38 -0.69
CA HIS A 106 8.83 1.24 -1.30
C HIS A 106 7.44 1.60 -1.81
N TYR A 107 6.68 2.36 -1.04
CA TYR A 107 5.34 2.81 -1.38
C TYR A 107 5.34 3.76 -2.60
N LEU A 108 6.22 4.76 -2.62
CA LEU A 108 6.42 5.65 -3.76
C LEU A 108 6.87 4.85 -5.00
N ASN A 109 7.79 3.91 -4.84
CA ASN A 109 8.21 3.03 -5.93
C ASN A 109 7.05 2.19 -6.47
N LEU A 110 6.13 1.73 -5.62
CA LEU A 110 4.91 1.05 -6.05
C LEU A 110 4.03 1.98 -6.88
N ILE A 111 3.82 3.22 -6.43
CA ILE A 111 3.07 4.24 -7.20
C ILE A 111 3.75 4.51 -8.54
N PHE A 112 5.06 4.79 -8.54
CA PHE A 112 5.82 5.04 -9.77
C PHE A 112 5.78 3.85 -10.73
N LYS A 113 5.87 2.61 -10.24
CA LYS A 113 5.72 1.41 -11.08
C LYS A 113 4.31 1.29 -11.65
N CYS A 114 3.29 1.65 -10.88
CA CYS A 114 1.90 1.67 -11.33
C CYS A 114 1.72 2.66 -12.49
N PHE A 115 2.23 3.90 -12.35
CA PHE A 115 2.16 4.93 -13.39
C PHE A 115 3.05 4.63 -14.60
N ARG A 116 4.28 4.15 -14.39
CA ARG A 116 5.22 3.82 -15.49
C ARG A 116 4.64 2.78 -16.43
N ASN A 117 3.89 1.82 -15.89
CA ASN A 117 3.26 0.75 -16.65
C ASN A 117 1.73 0.89 -16.69
N PHE A 118 1.20 2.12 -16.69
CA PHE A 118 -0.24 2.38 -16.52
C PHE A 118 -1.13 1.56 -17.46
N LYS A 119 -0.80 1.49 -18.76
CA LYS A 119 -1.56 0.69 -19.75
C LYS A 119 -1.66 -0.78 -19.34
N LYS A 120 -0.52 -1.38 -18.94
CA LYS A 120 -0.46 -2.78 -18.51
C LYS A 120 -1.25 -2.98 -17.22
N THR A 121 -1.09 -2.09 -16.24
CA THR A 121 -1.83 -2.14 -14.98
C THR A 121 -3.33 -2.05 -15.21
N LEU A 122 -3.78 -1.14 -16.08
CA LEU A 122 -5.18 -0.95 -16.43
C LEU A 122 -5.78 -2.21 -17.08
N ILE A 123 -5.07 -2.83 -18.04
CA ILE A 123 -5.52 -4.08 -18.70
C ILE A 123 -5.65 -5.22 -17.69
N HIS A 124 -4.71 -5.35 -16.76
CA HIS A 124 -4.78 -6.38 -15.73
C HIS A 124 -5.91 -6.12 -14.75
N PHE A 125 -6.08 -4.87 -14.33
CA PHE A 125 -7.16 -4.48 -13.44
C PHE A 125 -8.53 -4.71 -14.11
N SER A 126 -8.70 -4.31 -15.37
CA SER A 126 -9.94 -4.53 -16.11
C SER A 126 -10.23 -6.02 -16.29
N LEU A 127 -9.22 -6.84 -16.62
CA LEU A 127 -9.37 -8.29 -16.74
C LEU A 127 -9.82 -8.93 -15.42
N PHE A 128 -9.25 -8.50 -14.30
CA PHE A 128 -9.62 -8.98 -12.97
C PHE A 128 -11.04 -8.57 -12.56
N VAL A 129 -11.41 -7.30 -12.77
CA VAL A 129 -12.75 -6.81 -12.44
C VAL A 129 -13.80 -7.46 -13.34
N PHE A 130 -13.53 -7.56 -14.64
CA PHE A 130 -14.45 -8.16 -15.60
C PHE A 130 -14.70 -9.64 -15.33
N SER A 131 -13.67 -10.41 -14.95
CA SER A 131 -13.85 -11.83 -14.61
C SER A 131 -14.70 -12.02 -13.35
N ILE A 132 -14.53 -11.17 -12.34
CA ILE A 132 -15.37 -11.19 -11.14
C ILE A 132 -16.82 -10.80 -11.48
N LEU A 133 -17.02 -9.74 -12.28
CA LEU A 133 -18.36 -9.31 -12.69
C LEU A 133 -19.10 -10.40 -13.48
N ILE A 134 -18.41 -11.05 -14.44
CA ILE A 134 -18.96 -12.18 -15.19
C ILE A 134 -19.40 -13.31 -14.24
N LEU A 135 -18.56 -13.67 -13.27
CA LEU A 135 -18.87 -14.73 -12.31
C LEU A 135 -20.13 -14.40 -11.49
N VAL A 136 -20.28 -13.15 -11.06
CA VAL A 136 -21.41 -12.69 -10.25
C VAL A 136 -22.71 -12.63 -11.06
N ILE A 137 -22.66 -12.22 -12.33
CA ILE A 137 -23.85 -11.99 -13.16
C ILE A 137 -24.37 -13.28 -13.80
N ILE A 138 -23.49 -14.08 -14.40
CA ILE A 138 -23.90 -15.11 -15.37
C ILE A 138 -24.06 -16.49 -14.70
N GLY A 139 -23.38 -16.81 -13.59
CA GLY A 139 -23.60 -18.04 -12.81
C GLY A 139 -23.28 -19.38 -13.50
N GLU A 140 -23.10 -19.39 -14.81
CA GLU A 140 -22.87 -20.56 -15.66
C GLU A 140 -21.51 -21.24 -15.43
N THR A 141 -21.43 -22.55 -15.69
CA THR A 141 -20.22 -23.36 -15.47
C THR A 141 -19.00 -22.87 -16.24
N TRP A 142 -19.17 -22.41 -17.49
CA TRP A 142 -18.06 -21.89 -18.30
C TRP A 142 -17.43 -20.63 -17.69
N THR A 143 -18.23 -19.79 -17.02
CA THR A 143 -17.72 -18.57 -16.36
C THR A 143 -16.82 -18.90 -15.17
N ARG A 144 -17.12 -20.00 -14.47
CA ARG A 144 -16.32 -20.51 -13.36
C ARG A 144 -14.95 -21.00 -13.84
N TRP A 145 -14.89 -21.64 -15.02
CA TRP A 145 -13.62 -21.97 -15.66
C TRP A 145 -12.81 -20.75 -16.06
N VAL A 146 -13.47 -19.72 -16.61
CA VAL A 146 -12.81 -18.46 -16.98
C VAL A 146 -12.20 -17.78 -15.75
N ILE A 147 -12.91 -17.69 -14.62
CA ILE A 147 -12.36 -17.08 -13.40
C ILE A 147 -11.20 -17.91 -12.83
N ILE A 148 -11.28 -19.25 -12.83
CA ILE A 148 -10.17 -20.11 -12.39
C ILE A 148 -8.94 -19.86 -13.24
N GLY A 149 -9.08 -19.79 -14.57
CA GLY A 149 -7.98 -19.51 -15.50
C GLY A 149 -7.36 -18.14 -15.27
N VAL A 150 -8.19 -17.09 -15.15
CA VAL A 150 -7.73 -15.71 -14.91
C VAL A 150 -7.04 -15.58 -13.56
N MET A 151 -7.61 -16.15 -12.49
CA MET A 151 -7.00 -16.12 -11.16
C MET A 151 -5.70 -16.91 -11.12
N SER A 152 -5.63 -18.06 -11.81
CA SER A 152 -4.40 -18.85 -11.93
C SER A 152 -3.30 -18.09 -12.65
N TYR A 153 -3.63 -17.35 -13.72
CA TYR A 153 -2.69 -16.46 -14.40
C TYR A 153 -2.13 -15.39 -13.46
N PHE A 154 -3.00 -14.73 -12.68
CA PHE A 154 -2.58 -13.71 -11.72
C PHE A 154 -1.71 -14.29 -10.60
N TYR A 155 -2.13 -15.42 -10.03
CA TYR A 155 -1.41 -16.10 -8.97
C TYR A 155 -0.04 -16.59 -9.44
N PHE A 156 0.03 -17.26 -10.59
CA PHE A 156 1.30 -17.72 -11.17
C PHE A 156 2.26 -16.56 -11.41
N ARG A 157 1.77 -15.47 -12.01
CA ARG A 157 2.59 -14.28 -12.23
C ARG A 157 3.06 -13.65 -10.92
N TYR A 158 2.18 -13.56 -9.93
CA TYR A 158 2.50 -13.04 -8.60
C TYR A 158 3.58 -13.89 -7.93
N SER A 159 3.38 -15.22 -7.86
CA SER A 159 4.32 -16.17 -7.29
C SER A 159 5.67 -16.14 -8.00
N PHE A 160 5.68 -16.15 -9.33
CA PHE A 160 6.92 -16.07 -10.10
C PHE A 160 7.69 -14.75 -9.83
N THR A 161 6.97 -13.62 -9.82
CA THR A 161 7.57 -12.32 -9.51
C THR A 161 8.08 -12.26 -8.06
N TYR A 162 7.37 -12.88 -7.12
CA TYR A 162 7.74 -12.95 -5.72
C TYR A 162 9.01 -13.77 -5.52
N THR A 163 9.07 -14.99 -6.08
CA THR A 163 10.26 -15.84 -6.04
C THR A 163 11.46 -15.13 -6.66
N LEU A 164 11.32 -14.50 -7.83
CA LEU A 164 12.40 -13.74 -8.45
C LEU A 164 12.87 -12.54 -7.62
N LYS A 165 11.99 -11.91 -6.82
CA LYS A 165 12.37 -10.82 -5.92
C LYS A 165 13.18 -11.32 -4.73
N ALA A 166 12.84 -12.50 -4.19
CA ALA A 166 13.57 -13.10 -3.08
C ALA A 166 15.05 -13.39 -3.42
N PHE A 167 15.34 -13.66 -4.70
CA PHE A 167 16.70 -13.86 -5.19
C PHE A 167 17.46 -12.57 -5.54
N LYS A 168 16.81 -11.40 -5.46
CA LYS A 168 17.45 -10.12 -5.73
C LYS A 168 17.95 -9.51 -4.41
N PRO A 169 19.14 -8.89 -4.40
CA PRO A 169 19.59 -8.16 -3.23
C PRO A 169 18.58 -7.05 -2.90
N ALA A 170 18.40 -6.78 -1.61
CA ALA A 170 17.48 -5.74 -1.16
C ALA A 170 17.95 -4.37 -1.68
N GLN A 171 17.08 -3.70 -2.45
CA GLN A 171 17.33 -2.36 -2.97
C GLN A 171 16.42 -1.36 -2.25
N LEU A 172 17.01 -0.38 -1.54
CA LEU A 172 16.27 0.64 -0.78
C LEU A 172 15.38 1.55 -1.66
N PHE A 173 15.73 1.73 -2.93
CA PHE A 173 15.00 2.61 -3.86
C PHE A 173 14.69 1.99 -5.24
N GLY A 174 14.79 0.66 -5.36
CA GLY A 174 14.35 -0.08 -6.55
C GLY A 174 15.18 0.09 -7.83
N SER A 175 16.28 0.84 -7.78
CA SER A 175 17.36 0.88 -8.76
C SER A 175 18.69 0.72 -8.04
N ASP A 176 19.70 0.14 -8.70
CA ASP A 176 21.08 0.22 -8.18
C ASP A 176 21.45 1.69 -8.12
N LEU A 177 21.55 2.20 -6.90
CA LEU A 177 21.86 3.60 -6.61
C LEU A 177 23.17 4.00 -7.31
N GLU A 178 24.12 3.07 -7.35
CA GLU A 178 25.35 3.14 -8.15
C GLU A 178 25.08 3.46 -9.62
N SER A 179 24.20 2.69 -10.29
CA SER A 179 23.87 2.93 -11.70
C SER A 179 23.13 4.26 -11.92
N PHE A 180 22.31 4.70 -10.96
CA PHE A 180 21.69 6.01 -10.99
C PHE A 180 22.75 7.09 -10.81
N LEU A 181 23.71 6.92 -9.91
CA LEU A 181 24.79 7.86 -9.63
C LEU A 181 25.79 7.98 -10.77
N GLU A 182 26.16 6.87 -11.41
CA GLU A 182 27.06 6.86 -12.55
C GLU A 182 26.43 7.57 -13.74
N LYS A 183 25.18 7.23 -14.09
CA LYS A 183 24.45 7.87 -15.19
C LYS A 183 24.14 9.33 -14.92
N ASN A 184 23.96 9.70 -13.65
CA ASN A 184 23.53 11.03 -13.23
C ASN A 184 24.63 11.82 -12.52
N SER A 185 25.90 11.47 -12.74
CA SER A 185 27.04 12.26 -12.28
C SER A 185 26.99 13.71 -12.77
N GLY A 186 26.34 13.96 -13.91
CA GLY A 186 25.99 15.30 -14.42
C GLY A 186 24.72 15.94 -13.83
N ILE A 187 23.81 15.19 -13.19
CA ILE A 187 22.61 15.73 -12.51
C ILE A 187 22.97 16.46 -11.21
N LYS A 188 24.22 16.34 -10.74
CA LYS A 188 24.74 17.13 -9.60
C LYS A 188 24.49 18.63 -9.76
N SER A 189 24.41 19.16 -10.99
CA SER A 189 23.96 20.53 -11.26
C SER A 189 22.50 20.63 -11.74
N GLY A 190 21.96 19.59 -12.39
CA GLY A 190 20.63 19.62 -13.02
C GLY A 190 19.46 19.79 -12.03
N LEU A 191 19.52 19.18 -10.85
CA LEU A 191 18.46 19.31 -9.83
C LEU A 191 18.43 20.72 -9.24
N ILE A 192 19.60 21.27 -8.93
CA ILE A 192 19.77 22.64 -8.42
C ILE A 192 19.35 23.65 -9.50
N ASN A 193 19.79 23.46 -10.75
CA ASN A 193 19.40 24.31 -11.88
C ASN A 193 17.89 24.24 -12.15
N ALA A 194 17.24 23.08 -11.95
CA ALA A 194 15.79 22.95 -12.07
C ALA A 194 15.02 23.65 -10.93
N LEU A 195 15.61 23.76 -9.73
CA LEU A 195 15.04 24.49 -8.60
C LEU A 195 15.20 26.01 -8.73
N VAL A 196 16.29 26.45 -9.36
CA VAL A 196 16.59 27.86 -9.63
C VAL A 196 15.82 28.35 -10.86
N ASN A 197 15.83 27.62 -11.98
CA ASN A 197 15.24 28.05 -13.25
C ASN A 197 13.85 27.44 -13.49
N VAL A 198 12.84 27.98 -12.79
CA VAL A 198 11.44 27.63 -13.03
C VAL A 198 10.80 28.63 -13.99
N LYS A 199 10.58 28.20 -15.24
CA LYS A 199 10.04 29.05 -16.33
C LYS A 199 8.75 29.80 -15.99
N GLN A 200 7.90 29.24 -15.12
CA GLN A 200 6.64 29.88 -14.71
C GLN A 200 6.86 31.15 -13.86
N GLU A 201 8.03 31.32 -13.26
CA GLU A 201 8.36 32.44 -12.37
C GLU A 201 9.11 33.57 -13.06
N GLU A 202 9.42 33.43 -14.35
CA GLU A 202 10.00 34.49 -15.16
C GLU A 202 9.04 35.69 -15.31
N SER A 203 7.73 35.46 -15.12
CA SER A 203 6.68 36.48 -15.17
C SER A 203 6.45 37.24 -13.84
N LEU A 204 7.07 36.80 -12.74
CA LEU A 204 6.90 37.41 -11.43
C LEU A 204 7.85 38.60 -11.22
N PRO A 205 7.48 39.58 -10.36
CA PRO A 205 8.41 40.61 -9.91
C PRO A 205 9.69 40.00 -9.35
N GLU A 206 10.84 40.64 -9.61
CA GLU A 206 12.16 40.08 -9.30
C GLU A 206 12.33 39.72 -7.80
N ILE A 207 11.71 40.51 -6.92
CA ILE A 207 11.72 40.31 -5.46
C ILE A 207 10.94 39.04 -5.08
N GLU A 208 9.71 38.89 -5.56
CA GLU A 208 8.88 37.70 -5.28
C GLU A 208 9.49 36.43 -5.88
N ARG A 209 10.14 36.53 -7.03
CA ARG A 209 10.86 35.42 -7.66
C ARG A 209 12.02 34.95 -6.77
N LYS A 210 12.84 35.89 -6.29
CA LYS A 210 13.97 35.60 -5.38
C LYS A 210 13.49 34.97 -4.08
N GLU A 211 12.40 35.47 -3.50
CA GLU A 211 11.82 34.91 -2.28
C GLU A 211 11.32 33.47 -2.47
N LYS A 212 10.60 33.19 -3.56
CA LYS A 212 10.13 31.82 -3.88
C LYS A 212 11.27 30.86 -4.18
N GLN A 213 12.29 31.30 -4.92
CA GLN A 213 13.51 30.52 -5.17
C GLN A 213 14.22 30.18 -3.88
N LEU A 214 14.46 31.18 -3.01
CA LEU A 214 15.09 30.98 -1.71
C LEU A 214 14.28 30.02 -0.83
N THR A 215 12.95 30.20 -0.76
CA THR A 215 12.05 29.32 0.00
C THR A 215 12.18 27.87 -0.46
N ARG A 216 12.19 27.61 -1.78
CA ARG A 216 12.37 26.25 -2.31
C ARG A 216 13.73 25.66 -1.99
N LEU A 217 14.80 26.45 -2.13
CA LEU A 217 16.15 25.99 -1.84
C LEU A 217 16.30 25.63 -0.35
N VAL A 218 15.79 26.48 0.54
CA VAL A 218 15.78 26.24 1.99
C VAL A 218 14.94 25.00 2.35
N LEU A 219 13.73 24.86 1.78
CA LEU A 219 12.89 23.68 2.00
C LEU A 219 13.54 22.39 1.50
N THR A 220 14.22 22.45 0.35
CA THR A 220 14.92 21.30 -0.24
C THR A 220 16.12 20.91 0.61
N ASN A 221 16.90 21.88 1.08
CA ASN A 221 18.01 21.65 2.00
C ASN A 221 17.54 20.97 3.30
N TYR A 222 16.46 21.49 3.89
CA TYR A 222 15.84 20.91 5.07
C TYR A 222 15.35 19.48 4.82
N LEU A 223 14.76 19.22 3.66
CA LEU A 223 14.31 17.87 3.27
C LEU A 223 15.47 16.89 3.15
N PHE A 224 16.58 17.27 2.51
CA PHE A 224 17.79 16.44 2.43
C PHE A 224 18.42 16.22 3.80
N LEU A 225 18.42 17.23 4.68
CA LEU A 225 18.89 17.10 6.06
C LEU A 225 18.03 16.09 6.83
N LEU A 226 16.70 16.18 6.73
CA LEU A 226 15.79 15.22 7.37
C LEU A 226 15.97 13.80 6.83
N ILE A 227 16.16 13.64 5.52
CA ILE A 227 16.44 12.33 4.92
C ILE A 227 17.76 11.78 5.48
N SER A 228 18.82 12.57 5.47
CA SER A 228 20.15 12.18 5.98
C SER A 228 20.11 11.77 7.46
N GLN A 229 19.49 12.58 8.31
CA GLN A 229 19.34 12.28 9.75
C GLN A 229 18.55 11.00 10.01
N ASN A 230 17.44 10.81 9.30
CA ASN A 230 16.60 9.62 9.47
C ASN A 230 17.23 8.35 8.89
N LEU A 231 18.04 8.47 7.82
CA LEU A 231 18.82 7.37 7.27
C LEU A 231 19.96 6.95 8.20
N ASN A 232 20.62 7.90 8.88
CA ASN A 232 21.67 7.60 9.86
C ASN A 232 21.13 6.89 11.12
N GLY A 233 19.87 7.13 11.49
CA GLY A 233 19.18 6.41 12.57
C GLY A 233 18.78 4.96 12.23
N PHE A 234 19.01 4.51 10.99
CA PHE A 234 18.51 3.24 10.49
C PHE A 234 19.29 2.04 11.05
N ARG A 235 18.67 1.31 12.00
CA ARG A 235 19.10 -0.04 12.39
C ARG A 235 18.59 -1.07 11.37
N GLY A 236 19.23 -1.10 10.19
CA GLY A 236 18.69 -1.77 9.01
C GLY A 236 18.35 -3.25 9.14
N LYS A 237 19.01 -3.97 10.05
CA LYS A 237 18.76 -5.40 10.28
C LYS A 237 17.32 -5.69 10.73
N ARG A 238 16.79 -4.90 11.66
CA ARG A 238 15.44 -5.14 12.24
C ARG A 238 14.33 -4.78 11.25
N ALA A 239 14.47 -3.66 10.55
CA ALA A 239 13.48 -3.22 9.57
C ALA A 239 13.38 -4.20 8.39
N PHE A 240 14.51 -4.73 7.93
CA PHE A 240 14.55 -5.75 6.88
C PHE A 240 13.82 -7.03 7.30
N ILE A 241 14.14 -7.59 8.47
CA ILE A 241 13.48 -8.80 8.98
C ILE A 241 11.96 -8.60 9.09
N ILE A 242 11.53 -7.45 9.64
CA ILE A 242 10.10 -7.13 9.74
C ILE A 242 9.46 -7.10 8.34
N SER A 243 10.11 -6.46 7.36
CA SER A 243 9.60 -6.41 5.98
C SER A 243 9.45 -7.80 5.37
N VAL A 244 10.45 -8.68 5.55
CA VAL A 244 10.41 -10.06 5.05
C VAL A 244 9.28 -10.86 5.69
N VAL A 245 9.09 -10.74 7.01
CA VAL A 245 7.98 -11.42 7.71
C VAL A 245 6.63 -10.94 7.17
N PHE A 246 6.45 -9.64 6.96
CA PHE A 246 5.22 -9.10 6.36
C PHE A 246 5.01 -9.58 4.93
N GLU A 247 6.07 -9.63 4.11
CA GLU A 247 5.99 -10.14 2.74
C GLU A 247 5.60 -11.62 2.69
N ILE A 248 6.17 -12.45 3.57
CA ILE A 248 5.81 -13.88 3.68
C ILE A 248 4.36 -14.04 4.14
N ALA A 249 3.96 -13.32 5.19
CA ALA A 249 2.58 -13.37 5.68
C ALA A 249 1.58 -12.96 4.59
N TYR A 250 1.91 -11.90 3.84
CA TYR A 250 1.09 -11.45 2.72
C TYR A 250 1.02 -12.48 1.59
N PHE A 251 2.15 -13.11 1.23
CA PHE A 251 2.19 -14.18 0.23
C PHE A 251 1.31 -15.36 0.64
N VAL A 252 1.44 -15.85 1.88
CA VAL A 252 0.62 -16.93 2.43
C VAL A 252 -0.86 -16.57 2.39
N PHE A 253 -1.23 -15.35 2.79
CA PHE A 253 -2.60 -14.87 2.73
C PHE A 253 -3.17 -14.89 1.30
N VAL A 254 -2.42 -14.38 0.32
CA VAL A 254 -2.81 -14.38 -1.09
C VAL A 254 -2.98 -15.82 -1.62
N SER A 255 -2.09 -16.74 -1.25
CA SER A 255 -2.19 -18.15 -1.62
C SER A 255 -3.43 -18.82 -1.03
N ILE A 256 -3.74 -18.58 0.24
CA ILE A 256 -4.95 -19.11 0.88
C ILE A 256 -6.19 -18.58 0.16
N CYS A 257 -6.28 -17.28 -0.11
CA CYS A 257 -7.41 -16.71 -0.86
C CYS A 257 -7.54 -17.30 -2.28
N PHE A 258 -6.41 -17.53 -2.96
CA PHE A 258 -6.40 -18.12 -4.30
C PHE A 258 -6.92 -19.57 -4.30
N PHE A 259 -6.35 -20.45 -3.48
CA PHE A 259 -6.78 -21.85 -3.44
C PHE A 259 -8.19 -22.02 -2.88
N TRP A 260 -8.59 -21.17 -1.94
CA TRP A 260 -9.97 -21.12 -1.46
C TRP A 260 -10.94 -20.88 -2.61
N LEU A 261 -10.67 -19.84 -3.41
CA LEU A 261 -11.50 -19.51 -4.56
C LEU A 261 -11.49 -20.64 -5.59
N VAL A 262 -10.32 -21.18 -5.95
CA VAL A 262 -10.21 -22.26 -6.94
C VAL A 262 -10.95 -23.52 -6.49
N ASN A 263 -10.73 -23.99 -5.26
CA ASN A 263 -11.40 -25.18 -4.73
C ASN A 263 -12.92 -25.00 -4.64
N TYR A 264 -13.37 -23.83 -4.17
CA TYR A 264 -14.80 -23.55 -4.10
C TYR A 264 -15.45 -23.48 -5.49
N GLN A 265 -14.78 -22.88 -6.48
CA GLN A 265 -15.31 -22.83 -7.84
C GLN A 265 -15.28 -24.20 -8.53
N LEU A 266 -14.27 -25.03 -8.28
CA LEU A 266 -14.23 -26.42 -8.77
C LEU A 266 -15.38 -27.25 -8.21
N TYR A 267 -15.69 -27.08 -6.92
CA TYR A 267 -16.86 -27.71 -6.31
C TYR A 267 -18.17 -27.25 -6.95
N LYS A 268 -18.30 -25.95 -7.23
CA LYS A 268 -19.51 -25.40 -7.87
C LYS A 268 -19.65 -25.76 -9.36
N ILE A 269 -18.55 -26.09 -10.03
CA ILE A 269 -18.58 -26.62 -11.40
C ILE A 269 -19.15 -28.04 -11.39
N GLU A 270 -18.60 -28.90 -10.52
CA GLU A 270 -19.05 -30.27 -10.36
C GLU A 270 -18.80 -30.71 -8.92
N SER A 271 -19.88 -31.06 -8.22
CA SER A 271 -19.81 -31.44 -6.80
C SER A 271 -19.03 -32.74 -6.60
N SER A 272 -19.00 -33.62 -7.61
CA SER A 272 -18.23 -34.89 -7.61
C SER A 272 -16.71 -34.70 -7.49
N ASN A 273 -16.21 -33.47 -7.68
CA ASN A 273 -14.80 -33.15 -7.50
C ASN A 273 -14.33 -33.35 -6.05
N PHE A 274 -15.24 -33.26 -5.07
CA PHE A 274 -14.95 -33.37 -3.65
C PHE A 274 -15.94 -34.34 -2.97
N ILE A 275 -15.42 -35.17 -2.07
CA ILE A 275 -16.25 -35.91 -1.12
C ILE A 275 -16.40 -35.02 0.11
N ILE A 276 -17.65 -34.66 0.44
CA ILE A 276 -17.97 -33.75 1.54
C ILE A 276 -18.89 -34.46 2.53
N ASP A 277 -18.43 -34.58 3.78
CA ASP A 277 -19.26 -35.05 4.90
C ASP A 277 -19.86 -33.82 5.60
N GLY A 278 -20.98 -33.29 5.06
CA GLY A 278 -21.70 -32.15 5.65
C GLY A 278 -22.15 -31.07 4.66
N LEU A 279 -22.34 -29.84 5.16
CA LEU A 279 -22.79 -28.69 4.36
C LEU A 279 -21.63 -28.04 3.60
N SER A 280 -21.83 -27.81 2.30
CA SER A 280 -20.83 -27.24 1.40
C SER A 280 -20.80 -25.71 1.45
N ASN A 281 -20.36 -25.15 2.57
CA ASN A 281 -20.27 -23.69 2.74
C ASN A 281 -18.92 -23.15 2.23
N PRO A 282 -18.88 -21.93 1.66
CA PRO A 282 -17.62 -21.32 1.21
C PRO A 282 -16.59 -21.21 2.34
N PHE A 283 -17.03 -21.04 3.60
CA PHE A 283 -16.14 -21.03 4.76
C PHE A 283 -15.50 -22.38 5.05
N GLU A 284 -16.19 -23.49 4.81
CA GLU A 284 -15.61 -24.84 4.96
C GLU A 284 -14.48 -25.04 3.96
N PHE A 285 -14.62 -24.54 2.74
CA PHE A 285 -13.54 -24.55 1.75
C PHE A 285 -12.38 -23.62 2.14
N LEU A 286 -12.64 -22.53 2.85
CA LEU A 286 -11.59 -21.64 3.38
C LEU A 286 -10.82 -22.34 4.50
N TYR A 287 -11.54 -22.99 5.42
CA TYR A 287 -10.97 -23.79 6.50
C TYR A 287 -10.15 -24.97 5.95
N TYR A 288 -10.70 -25.70 4.96
CA TYR A 288 -10.00 -26.72 4.18
C TYR A 288 -8.68 -26.18 3.65
N THR A 289 -8.73 -25.10 2.88
CA THR A 289 -7.54 -24.50 2.28
C THR A 289 -6.53 -24.04 3.33
N PHE A 290 -6.98 -23.45 4.43
CA PHE A 290 -6.12 -23.00 5.51
C PHE A 290 -5.35 -24.18 6.14
N LYS A 291 -6.04 -25.27 6.47
CA LYS A 291 -5.41 -26.45 7.07
C LYS A 291 -4.51 -27.19 6.10
N THR A 292 -4.93 -27.36 4.84
CA THR A 292 -4.12 -27.97 3.78
C THR A 292 -2.84 -27.16 3.55
N THR A 293 -2.94 -25.84 3.46
CA THR A 293 -1.78 -24.97 3.15
C THR A 293 -0.81 -24.83 4.33
N LEU A 294 -1.30 -24.80 5.58
CA LEU A 294 -0.47 -24.50 6.76
C LEU A 294 -0.08 -25.72 7.59
N SER A 295 -0.94 -26.73 7.69
CA SER A 295 -0.79 -27.83 8.66
C SER A 295 -0.50 -29.18 8.03
N PHE A 296 -0.51 -29.32 6.70
CA PHE A 296 -0.46 -30.62 5.99
C PHE A 296 -1.45 -31.65 6.53
N GLY A 297 -2.49 -31.19 7.22
CA GLY A 297 -3.40 -32.05 7.93
C GLY A 297 -4.61 -32.34 7.06
N ASP A 298 -4.94 -33.62 6.90
CA ASP A 298 -6.17 -34.01 6.24
C ASP A 298 -7.39 -33.55 7.06
N ILE A 299 -8.44 -33.14 6.36
CA ILE A 299 -9.75 -32.89 6.95
C ILE A 299 -10.65 -34.01 6.47
N GLU A 300 -11.23 -34.76 7.41
CA GLU A 300 -12.15 -35.84 7.05
C GLU A 300 -13.38 -35.30 6.32
N ALA A 301 -13.84 -34.09 6.68
CA ALA A 301 -15.02 -33.46 6.12
C ALA A 301 -14.93 -33.05 4.64
N ILE A 302 -13.74 -32.75 4.08
CA ILE A 302 -13.59 -32.40 2.67
C ILE A 302 -12.36 -33.10 2.11
N LYS A 303 -12.57 -34.00 1.15
CA LYS A 303 -11.50 -34.73 0.46
C LYS A 303 -11.58 -34.54 -1.06
N PRO A 304 -10.48 -34.17 -1.73
CA PRO A 304 -10.47 -34.09 -3.19
C PRO A 304 -10.55 -35.49 -3.81
N TYR A 305 -11.52 -35.69 -4.70
CA TYR A 305 -11.74 -36.97 -5.37
C TYR A 305 -11.20 -36.97 -6.79
N SER A 306 -11.51 -35.93 -7.57
CA SER A 306 -11.14 -35.84 -8.97
C SER A 306 -9.64 -35.59 -9.17
N LYS A 307 -9.13 -35.96 -10.35
CA LYS A 307 -7.72 -35.75 -10.72
C LYS A 307 -7.32 -34.28 -10.67
N LEU A 308 -8.25 -33.38 -11.04
CA LEU A 308 -8.01 -31.94 -11.00
C LEU A 308 -7.95 -31.42 -9.57
N ALA A 309 -8.92 -31.79 -8.71
CA ALA A 309 -8.93 -31.38 -7.31
C ALA A 309 -7.66 -31.85 -6.58
N LYS A 310 -7.24 -33.11 -6.81
CA LYS A 310 -5.97 -33.65 -6.28
C LYS A 310 -4.75 -32.89 -6.78
N SER A 311 -4.76 -32.48 -8.05
CA SER A 311 -3.65 -31.68 -8.61
C SER A 311 -3.57 -30.30 -7.97
N VAL A 312 -4.72 -29.65 -7.72
CA VAL A 312 -4.77 -28.36 -7.00
C VAL A 312 -4.26 -28.50 -5.57
N GLU A 313 -4.65 -29.57 -4.88
CA GLU A 313 -4.14 -29.88 -3.54
C GLU A 313 -2.62 -30.09 -3.54
N MET A 314 -2.07 -30.88 -4.47
CA MET A 314 -0.63 -31.06 -4.63
C MET A 314 0.11 -29.73 -4.86
N ILE A 315 -0.43 -28.85 -5.71
CA ILE A 315 0.13 -27.51 -5.96
C ILE A 315 0.04 -26.63 -4.71
N SER A 316 -1.02 -26.77 -3.90
CA SER A 316 -1.14 -26.04 -2.63
C SER A 316 -0.04 -26.41 -1.63
N TYR A 317 0.34 -27.69 -1.55
CA TYR A 317 1.48 -28.14 -0.74
C TYR A 317 2.82 -27.58 -1.23
N MET A 318 3.00 -27.44 -2.55
CA MET A 318 4.21 -26.82 -3.11
C MET A 318 4.41 -25.37 -2.67
N VAL A 319 3.33 -24.65 -2.33
CA VAL A 319 3.43 -23.25 -1.89
C VAL A 319 4.20 -23.12 -0.59
N LEU A 320 4.06 -24.05 0.35
CA LEU A 320 4.89 -24.03 1.56
C LEU A 320 6.37 -24.23 1.21
N GLY A 321 6.67 -25.10 0.25
CA GLY A 321 8.03 -25.27 -0.28
C GLY A 321 8.60 -23.95 -0.83
N ILE A 322 7.79 -23.18 -1.57
CA ILE A 322 8.17 -21.84 -2.05
C ILE A 322 8.40 -20.87 -0.87
N VAL A 323 7.53 -20.87 0.14
CA VAL A 323 7.69 -20.03 1.34
C VAL A 323 9.00 -20.32 2.05
N VAL A 324 9.31 -21.61 2.29
CA VAL A 324 10.54 -22.06 2.94
C VAL A 324 11.75 -21.65 2.11
N LEU A 325 11.73 -21.87 0.80
CA LEU A 325 12.80 -21.47 -0.11
C LEU A 325 13.03 -19.95 -0.07
N VAL A 326 11.96 -19.14 -0.13
CA VAL A 326 12.05 -17.68 -0.06
C VAL A 326 12.59 -17.23 1.31
N PHE A 327 12.18 -17.87 2.39
CA PHE A 327 12.70 -17.59 3.73
C PHE A 327 14.21 -17.85 3.81
N PHE A 328 14.69 -19.00 3.35
CA PHE A 328 16.12 -19.33 3.33
C PHE A 328 16.91 -18.40 2.41
N ALA A 329 16.43 -18.14 1.19
CA ALA A 329 17.06 -17.20 0.28
C ALA A 329 17.17 -15.80 0.92
N SER A 330 16.07 -15.30 1.49
CA SER A 330 16.03 -14.01 2.17
C SER A 330 16.98 -13.96 3.37
N MET A 331 17.12 -15.05 4.14
CA MET A 331 18.05 -15.15 5.25
C MET A 331 19.52 -15.11 4.77
N ILE A 332 19.86 -15.85 3.71
CA ILE A 332 21.20 -15.84 3.12
C ILE A 332 21.54 -14.43 2.60
N PHE A 333 20.63 -13.77 1.91
CA PHE A 333 20.82 -12.38 1.48
C PHE A 333 20.84 -11.39 2.64
N SER A 334 20.10 -11.67 3.71
CA SER A 334 20.16 -10.89 4.96
C SER A 334 21.53 -10.95 5.61
N LEU A 335 22.29 -12.04 5.45
CA LEU A 335 23.66 -12.12 5.96
C LEU A 335 24.62 -11.24 5.16
N ARG A 336 24.32 -10.98 3.87
CA ARG A 336 25.07 -10.06 3.00
C ARG A 336 24.67 -8.58 3.16
N GLN A 337 24.22 -8.20 4.35
CA GLN A 337 23.68 -6.86 4.68
C GLN A 337 24.68 -5.69 4.56
N GLU A 338 25.97 -5.96 4.39
CA GLU A 338 27.02 -4.94 4.21
C GLU A 338 26.68 -4.00 3.04
N LYS A 339 26.19 -4.54 1.92
CA LYS A 339 25.78 -3.73 0.76
C LYS A 339 24.61 -2.79 1.04
N ILE A 340 23.71 -3.14 1.96
CA ILE A 340 22.60 -2.25 2.36
C ILE A 340 23.15 -1.09 3.18
N PHE A 341 24.09 -1.36 4.09
CA PHE A 341 24.74 -0.32 4.88
C PHE A 341 25.56 0.63 4.00
N GLU A 342 26.29 0.09 3.02
CA GLU A 342 27.00 0.88 2.01
C GLU A 342 26.04 1.76 1.20
N ASN A 343 24.90 1.23 0.75
CA ASN A 343 23.89 2.00 0.04
C ASN A 343 23.31 3.14 0.91
N VAL A 344 23.06 2.89 2.20
CA VAL A 344 22.60 3.94 3.13
C VAL A 344 23.67 5.02 3.26
N LYS A 345 24.94 4.61 3.44
CA LYS A 345 26.07 5.54 3.56
C LYS A 345 26.22 6.41 2.31
N LEU A 346 26.16 5.81 1.12
CA LEU A 346 26.20 6.52 -0.16
C LEU A 346 25.06 7.56 -0.27
N VAL A 347 23.83 7.19 0.09
CA VAL A 347 22.68 8.12 0.07
C VAL A 347 22.88 9.28 1.04
N THR A 348 23.37 9.00 2.26
CA THR A 348 23.70 10.03 3.25
C THR A 348 24.78 10.98 2.71
N GLU A 349 25.83 10.46 2.08
CA GLU A 349 26.90 11.25 1.46
C GLU A 349 26.37 12.14 0.33
N ILE A 350 25.46 11.62 -0.51
CA ILE A 350 24.81 12.40 -1.57
C ILE A 350 23.95 13.53 -0.99
N CYS A 351 23.13 13.23 0.02
CA CYS A 351 22.30 14.25 0.67
C CYS A 351 23.18 15.35 1.28
N SER A 352 24.31 14.96 1.89
CA SER A 352 25.27 15.90 2.47
C SER A 352 25.95 16.76 1.39
N TYR A 353 26.34 16.17 0.26
CA TYR A 353 26.90 16.89 -0.88
C TYR A 353 25.89 17.87 -1.51
N GLN A 354 24.64 17.43 -1.69
CA GLN A 354 23.57 18.28 -2.23
C GLN A 354 23.25 19.44 -1.29
N ASN A 355 23.23 19.21 0.02
CA ASN A 355 23.12 20.29 1.00
C ASN A 355 24.27 21.28 0.85
N ALA A 356 25.53 20.84 0.87
CA ALA A 356 26.68 21.74 0.71
C ALA A 356 26.63 22.56 -0.59
N LYS A 357 26.11 21.99 -1.68
CA LYS A 357 25.93 22.71 -2.95
C LYS A 357 24.79 23.72 -2.91
N ILE A 358 23.67 23.39 -2.28
CA ILE A 358 22.58 24.35 -2.05
C ILE A 358 23.07 25.50 -1.16
N ASP A 359 23.90 25.21 -0.14
CA ASP A 359 24.54 26.21 0.70
C ASP A 359 25.42 27.17 -0.11
N GLU A 360 26.22 26.63 -1.03
CA GLU A 360 27.06 27.44 -1.92
C GLU A 360 26.22 28.35 -2.83
N VAL A 361 25.12 27.84 -3.40
CA VAL A 361 24.22 28.62 -4.27
C VAL A 361 23.49 29.70 -3.48
N ILE A 362 22.98 29.40 -2.29
CA ILE A 362 22.32 30.39 -1.44
C ILE A 362 23.31 31.52 -1.07
N LYS A 363 24.54 31.16 -0.69
CA LYS A 363 25.58 32.16 -0.40
C LYS A 363 25.94 33.00 -1.62
N LYS A 364 26.04 32.39 -2.80
CA LYS A 364 26.48 33.07 -4.03
C LYS A 364 25.40 33.96 -4.65
N GLU A 365 24.15 33.49 -4.72
CA GLU A 365 23.05 34.20 -5.39
C GLU A 365 22.31 35.16 -4.45
N PHE A 366 22.23 34.84 -3.15
CA PHE A 366 21.43 35.61 -2.19
C PHE A 366 22.30 36.32 -1.14
N GLY A 367 23.59 36.00 -1.01
CA GLY A 367 24.50 36.64 -0.04
C GLY A 367 24.18 36.34 1.43
N ILE A 368 23.28 35.40 1.69
CA ILE A 368 22.81 35.03 3.03
C ILE A 368 23.40 33.67 3.41
N ASP A 369 23.75 33.50 4.68
CA ASP A 369 24.15 32.18 5.21
C ASP A 369 22.92 31.32 5.49
N ILE A 370 22.94 30.02 5.21
CA ILE A 370 21.74 29.18 5.37
C ILE A 370 21.25 29.11 6.80
N GLU A 371 22.14 29.19 7.79
CA GLU A 371 21.70 29.29 9.19
C GLU A 371 20.96 30.60 9.48
N LYS A 372 21.34 31.69 8.79
CA LYS A 372 20.63 32.97 8.86
C LYS A 372 19.35 32.94 8.05
N ALA A 373 19.34 32.34 6.86
CA ALA A 373 18.12 32.14 6.07
C ALA A 373 17.13 31.25 6.84
N LEU A 374 17.58 30.12 7.41
CA LEU A 374 16.77 29.27 8.27
C LEU A 374 16.30 29.99 9.52
N LYS A 375 17.10 30.91 10.10
CA LYS A 375 16.69 31.75 11.24
C LYS A 375 15.74 32.87 10.84
N GLU A 376 15.87 33.45 9.66
CA GLU A 376 14.99 34.48 9.10
C GLU A 376 13.65 33.86 8.69
N PHE A 377 13.69 32.69 8.04
CA PHE A 377 12.53 31.81 7.83
C PHE A 377 11.99 31.25 9.14
N ALA A 378 12.79 31.09 10.20
CA ALA A 378 12.31 30.79 11.54
C ALA A 378 11.82 32.04 12.28
N THR A 379 12.15 33.27 11.91
CA THR A 379 11.42 34.46 12.37
C THR A 379 10.14 34.69 11.57
N ILE A 380 10.04 34.12 10.37
CA ILE A 380 8.77 33.63 9.79
C ILE A 380 8.34 32.34 10.52
N ASN A 381 8.40 32.37 11.85
CA ASN A 381 7.93 31.30 12.73
C ASN A 381 6.46 30.99 12.41
N GLU A 382 5.68 31.92 11.90
CA GLU A 382 4.31 31.60 11.49
C GLU A 382 4.27 30.61 10.32
N SER A 383 5.20 30.63 9.36
CA SER A 383 5.23 29.71 8.21
C SER A 383 5.93 28.39 8.49
N VAL A 384 6.98 28.38 9.33
CA VAL A 384 7.68 27.15 9.74
C VAL A 384 6.97 26.47 10.92
N GLU A 385 6.34 27.21 11.83
CA GLU A 385 5.42 26.68 12.84
C GLU A 385 4.09 26.30 12.17
N ASN A 386 3.58 27.03 11.16
CA ASN A 386 2.50 26.53 10.32
C ASN A 386 2.95 25.38 9.45
N LEU A 387 4.19 25.28 8.96
CA LEU A 387 4.65 24.09 8.23
C LEU A 387 4.95 22.93 9.16
N LYS A 388 5.36 23.16 10.41
CA LYS A 388 5.45 22.14 11.47
C LYS A 388 4.08 21.73 11.93
N ASN A 389 3.13 22.65 12.08
CA ASN A 389 1.74 22.34 12.44
C ASN A 389 1.00 21.75 11.27
N ILE A 390 1.20 22.20 10.04
CA ILE A 390 0.76 21.54 8.80
C ILE A 390 1.51 20.22 8.71
N PHE A 391 2.81 20.09 9.00
CA PHE A 391 3.45 18.78 8.97
C PHE A 391 2.98 17.85 10.10
N ARG A 392 2.52 18.38 11.23
CA ARG A 392 2.08 17.63 12.41
C ARG A 392 0.57 17.38 12.40
N ASN A 393 -0.19 18.17 11.63
CA ASN A 393 -1.64 18.06 11.41
C ASN A 393 -1.96 17.39 10.06
N VAL A 394 -1.15 17.62 9.02
CA VAL A 394 -1.21 17.04 7.67
C VAL A 394 -0.35 15.78 7.54
N PHE A 395 0.81 15.65 8.19
CA PHE A 395 1.54 14.37 8.37
C PHE A 395 1.45 13.87 9.82
#